data_AF-A0AAJ6NHA6-F1
#
_entry.id   AF-A0AAJ6NHA6-F1
#
_cell.length_a   1.000
_cell.length_b   1.000
_cell.length_c   1.000
_cell.angle_alpha   90.00
_cell.angle_beta   90.00
_cell.angle_gamma   90.00
#
_symmetry.space_group_name_H-M   'P 1'
#
loop_
_entity.id
_entity.type
_entity.pdbx_description
1 polymer ?
#
loop_
_entity_poly.entity_id
_entity_poly.type
_entity_poly.pdbx_seq_one_letter_code
_entity_poly.pdbx_strand_id
1 'polypeptide(L)'
;MFNQWPALMSFIKPLHKVLDTPAISSKQSLFQEYALDSKHRAQQRGWSRYGIIIPDLPAPHHFFTFLSIISSLGNDAVESDPFLKTDLGDNAMIVAGTAAKMARHFQSYSTPQNSQSSASNPFFKVGKDITIEGAYPDYHVVVRQSEFKLDIRLKNADQVSWFVQTPMFDHFSLLSHYEGYCHYQGDMQKISGLCAFEYSFCTAFNSSSHLSNQKIPLDFSTYHIISLDKHTQLLLNETHFNGQKVVNKAFLRNLESDHLRLTAEFEVLSYQSRLAVAEDGRIIKLPYQFQWIVKNLEGQIEIRLRGEVDTPMLYGIGDGYVGGYFYEGVYKERVIEGRGYMEYIDRRIEKQA
;
A
#
# COMPACT_ATOMS: atom_id res chain seq x y z
N MET A 1 -21.11 -10.13 32.76
CA MET A 1 -19.68 -10.44 32.85
C MET A 1 -18.91 -9.32 32.19
N PHE A 2 -18.56 -8.31 32.99
CA PHE A 2 -17.67 -7.22 32.63
C PHE A 2 -16.21 -7.70 32.71
N ASN A 3 -15.32 -7.00 32.00
CA ASN A 3 -13.85 -7.10 32.04
C ASN A 3 -13.14 -8.11 31.10
N GLN A 4 -13.28 -7.90 29.78
CA GLN A 4 -12.17 -8.14 28.84
C GLN A 4 -11.60 -6.83 28.24
N TRP A 5 -12.10 -5.68 28.71
CA TRP A 5 -11.72 -4.34 28.28
C TRP A 5 -10.25 -3.95 28.56
N PRO A 6 -9.61 -4.36 29.68
CA PRO A 6 -8.24 -3.95 29.97
C PRO A 6 -7.18 -4.61 29.08
N ALA A 7 -7.41 -5.85 28.61
CA ALA A 7 -6.43 -6.60 27.82
C ALA A 7 -6.33 -6.08 26.37
N LEU A 8 -7.46 -5.72 25.75
CA LEU A 8 -7.50 -5.13 24.42
C LEU A 8 -6.88 -3.72 24.42
N MET A 9 -7.19 -2.88 25.41
CA MET A 9 -6.54 -1.57 25.57
C MET A 9 -5.07 -1.66 25.99
N SER A 10 -4.68 -2.72 26.71
CA SER A 10 -3.28 -3.03 27.04
C SER A 10 -2.47 -3.46 25.81
N PHE A 11 -3.11 -3.94 24.74
CA PHE A 11 -2.46 -4.16 23.44
C PHE A 11 -2.51 -2.89 22.57
N ILE A 12 -3.64 -2.19 22.54
CA ILE A 12 -3.85 -1.00 21.69
C ILE A 12 -3.04 0.21 22.16
N LYS A 13 -2.79 0.42 23.46
CA LYS A 13 -1.93 1.53 23.94
C LYS A 13 -0.45 1.38 23.54
N PRO A 14 0.20 0.21 23.70
CA PRO A 14 1.52 0.00 23.13
C PRO A 14 1.48 -0.06 21.61
N LEU A 15 0.40 -0.56 20.97
CA LEU A 15 0.22 -0.46 19.52
C LEU A 15 0.18 1.01 19.07
N HIS A 16 -0.50 1.91 19.80
CA HIS A 16 -0.46 3.35 19.53
C HIS A 16 0.96 3.88 19.61
N LYS A 17 1.75 3.53 20.63
CA LYS A 17 3.13 4.01 20.82
C LYS A 17 4.11 3.45 19.78
N VAL A 18 3.85 2.23 19.29
CA VAL A 18 4.64 1.53 18.26
C VAL A 18 4.22 1.95 16.85
N LEU A 19 2.94 2.17 16.61
CA LEU A 19 2.41 2.84 15.43
C LEU A 19 2.81 4.32 15.44
N ASP A 20 3.02 4.98 16.58
CA ASP A 20 3.52 6.36 16.66
C ASP A 20 5.05 6.49 16.65
N THR A 21 5.81 5.39 16.66
CA THR A 21 7.27 5.48 16.65
C THR A 21 7.88 4.46 15.68
N PRO A 22 8.30 4.93 14.49
CA PRO A 22 9.59 4.44 13.99
C PRO A 22 10.47 5.56 13.41
N ALA A 23 11.78 5.30 13.50
CA ALA A 23 12.88 6.17 13.09
C ALA A 23 12.94 6.29 11.56
N ILE A 24 13.07 7.51 11.04
CA ILE A 24 13.73 7.70 9.74
C ILE A 24 15.15 7.17 9.97
N SER A 25 15.44 5.98 9.48
CA SER A 25 16.75 5.38 9.57
C SER A 25 17.35 5.36 8.17
N SER A 26 18.35 6.22 7.95
CA SER A 26 19.22 6.15 6.78
C SER A 26 20.22 5.02 7.01
N LYS A 27 19.88 3.78 6.70
CA LYS A 27 20.87 2.69 6.73
C LYS A 27 20.70 1.74 5.56
N GLN A 28 21.60 1.88 4.59
CA GLN A 28 21.84 0.90 3.53
C GLN A 28 22.02 -0.54 4.07
N SER A 29 22.52 -0.71 5.30
CA SER A 29 22.72 -2.03 5.92
C SER A 29 21.41 -2.73 6.30
N LEU A 30 20.31 -2.01 6.54
CA LEU A 30 19.01 -2.62 6.85
C LEU A 30 18.49 -3.43 5.64
N PHE A 31 18.68 -2.93 4.42
CA PHE A 31 18.09 -3.56 3.23
C PHE A 31 18.76 -4.86 2.79
N GLN A 32 20.01 -5.10 3.23
CA GLN A 32 20.66 -6.40 3.07
C GLN A 32 20.10 -7.44 4.06
N GLU A 33 19.56 -6.99 5.19
CA GLU A 33 18.95 -7.85 6.22
C GLU A 33 17.44 -8.05 5.99
N TYR A 34 16.73 -7.07 5.42
CA TYR A 34 15.32 -7.23 5.02
C TYR A 34 15.19 -8.05 3.72
N ALA A 35 14.04 -8.69 3.52
CA ALA A 35 13.77 -9.80 2.57
C ALA A 35 13.94 -9.54 1.06
N LEU A 36 14.72 -8.53 0.67
CA LEU A 36 15.22 -8.34 -0.68
C LEU A 36 16.28 -9.41 -1.05
N ASP A 37 16.81 -10.15 -0.07
CA ASP A 37 17.58 -11.39 -0.28
C ASP A 37 16.71 -12.65 -0.12
N SER A 38 16.71 -13.49 -1.17
CA SER A 38 16.14 -14.85 -1.20
C SER A 38 16.52 -15.75 -0.01
N LYS A 39 17.75 -15.63 0.53
CA LYS A 39 18.23 -16.44 1.66
C LYS A 39 17.57 -16.06 2.98
N HIS A 40 17.28 -14.76 3.16
CA HIS A 40 16.59 -14.27 4.35
C HIS A 40 15.15 -14.79 4.39
N ARG A 41 14.45 -14.79 3.24
CA ARG A 41 13.09 -15.34 3.11
C ARG A 41 12.98 -16.81 3.49
N ALA A 42 13.96 -17.63 3.09
CA ALA A 42 13.95 -19.06 3.43
C ALA A 42 14.04 -19.33 4.94
N GLN A 43 14.50 -18.34 5.73
CA GLN A 43 14.63 -18.44 7.18
C GLN A 43 13.42 -17.86 7.92
N GLN A 44 12.58 -17.06 7.25
CA GLN A 44 11.43 -16.39 7.86
C GLN A 44 10.13 -17.19 7.64
N ARG A 45 9.44 -17.49 8.75
CA ARG A 45 8.11 -18.15 8.75
C ARG A 45 7.01 -17.10 8.85
N GLY A 46 6.10 -17.04 7.88
CA GLY A 46 5.00 -16.08 7.80
C GLY A 46 4.74 -15.61 6.37
N TRP A 47 4.26 -14.38 6.21
CA TRP A 47 3.97 -13.81 4.89
C TRP A 47 4.72 -12.51 4.63
N SER A 48 5.04 -12.29 3.35
CA SER A 48 5.64 -11.05 2.85
C SER A 48 4.73 -10.41 1.80
N ARG A 49 4.62 -9.08 1.82
CA ARG A 49 3.93 -8.28 0.80
C ARG A 49 4.92 -7.37 0.10
N TYR A 50 4.78 -7.28 -1.21
CA TYR A 50 5.52 -6.36 -2.08
C TYR A 50 4.53 -5.49 -2.81
N GLY A 51 4.78 -4.18 -2.86
CA GLY A 51 3.95 -3.21 -3.53
C GLY A 51 4.76 -2.32 -4.47
N ILE A 52 4.20 -2.00 -5.63
CA ILE A 52 4.71 -0.94 -6.50
C ILE A 52 3.52 -0.06 -6.87
N ILE A 53 3.57 1.21 -6.48
CA ILE A 53 2.51 2.18 -6.76
C ILE A 53 3.08 3.37 -7.54
N ILE A 54 2.49 3.65 -8.70
CA ILE A 54 2.73 4.85 -9.51
C ILE A 54 1.47 5.71 -9.43
N PRO A 55 1.52 6.90 -8.80
CA PRO A 55 0.31 7.67 -8.51
C PRO A 55 -0.24 8.47 -9.70
N ASP A 56 0.56 8.64 -10.76
CA ASP A 56 0.34 9.64 -11.81
C ASP A 56 0.72 9.12 -13.22
N LEU A 57 0.36 7.87 -13.53
CA LEU A 57 0.57 7.37 -14.90
C LEU A 57 -0.21 8.20 -15.93
N PRO A 58 0.30 8.35 -17.16
CA PRO A 58 -0.44 9.01 -18.23
C PRO A 58 -1.81 8.38 -18.49
N ALA A 59 -2.74 9.18 -19.03
CA ALA A 59 -4.03 8.68 -19.50
C ALA A 59 -3.82 7.55 -20.54
N PRO A 60 -4.69 6.52 -20.55
CA PRO A 60 -5.90 6.36 -19.74
C PRO A 60 -5.66 5.69 -18.37
N HIS A 61 -4.41 5.44 -17.99
CA HIS A 61 -4.08 4.63 -16.83
C HIS A 61 -4.20 5.41 -15.52
N HIS A 62 -3.81 6.68 -15.49
CA HIS A 62 -3.91 7.62 -14.36
C HIS A 62 -3.15 7.24 -13.08
N PHE A 63 -3.05 5.95 -12.76
CA PHE A 63 -2.27 5.34 -11.70
C PHE A 63 -1.91 3.91 -12.12
N PHE A 64 -0.95 3.32 -11.44
CA PHE A 64 -0.73 1.88 -11.43
C PHE A 64 -0.49 1.42 -10.00
N THR A 65 -1.12 0.33 -9.62
CA THR A 65 -0.81 -0.38 -8.39
C THR A 65 -0.49 -1.81 -8.74
N PHE A 66 0.54 -2.33 -8.09
CA PHE A 66 0.85 -3.75 -8.01
C PHE A 66 1.04 -4.10 -6.55
N LEU A 67 0.46 -5.23 -6.16
CA LEU A 67 0.59 -5.81 -4.86
C LEU A 67 0.77 -7.31 -5.02
N SER A 68 1.70 -7.89 -4.29
CA SER A 68 1.81 -9.32 -4.10
C SER A 68 1.88 -9.62 -2.63
N ILE A 69 1.22 -10.69 -2.20
CA ILE A 69 1.36 -11.30 -0.88
C ILE A 69 1.79 -12.74 -1.08
N ILE A 70 2.82 -13.17 -0.36
CA ILE A 70 3.43 -14.49 -0.49
C ILE A 70 3.53 -15.10 0.92
N SER A 71 2.92 -16.25 1.12
CA SER A 71 3.09 -17.08 2.33
C SER A 71 4.30 -18.00 2.20
N SER A 72 5.03 -18.22 3.31
CA SER A 72 6.14 -19.17 3.38
C SER A 72 5.77 -20.51 4.03
N LEU A 73 4.49 -20.74 4.36
CA LEU A 73 4.11 -21.81 5.31
C LEU A 73 3.43 -23.07 4.77
N GLY A 74 3.23 -23.24 3.47
CA GLY A 74 2.66 -24.50 3.01
C GLY A 74 1.16 -24.63 3.34
N ASN A 75 0.55 -25.77 2.97
CA ASN A 75 -0.84 -26.13 3.28
C ASN A 75 -1.22 -26.24 4.78
N ASP A 76 -0.26 -26.22 5.71
CA ASP A 76 -0.51 -26.52 7.13
C ASP A 76 -0.77 -25.27 8.00
N ALA A 77 -0.78 -24.07 7.43
CA ALA A 77 -1.01 -22.83 8.15
C ALA A 77 -2.30 -22.12 7.72
N VAL A 78 -3.26 -22.02 8.65
CA VAL A 78 -4.34 -21.03 8.58
C VAL A 78 -3.71 -19.67 8.90
N GLU A 79 -3.24 -18.98 7.87
CA GLU A 79 -2.81 -17.60 7.99
C GLU A 79 -4.04 -16.70 8.03
N SER A 80 -4.52 -16.44 9.25
CA SER A 80 -5.43 -15.36 9.54
C SER A 80 -4.64 -14.04 9.46
N ASP A 81 -4.47 -13.47 8.27
CA ASP A 81 -4.09 -12.05 8.22
C ASP A 81 -5.24 -11.26 8.88
N PRO A 82 -4.96 -10.45 9.92
CA PRO A 82 -6.01 -9.66 10.55
C PRO A 82 -6.67 -8.64 9.60
N PHE A 83 -6.05 -8.34 8.46
CA PHE A 83 -6.50 -7.43 7.40
C PHE A 83 -6.98 -8.12 6.12
N LEU A 84 -6.70 -9.42 5.90
CA LEU A 84 -7.23 -10.18 4.76
C LEU A 84 -8.28 -11.19 5.25
N LYS A 85 -9.40 -11.28 4.53
CA LYS A 85 -10.41 -12.31 4.77
C LYS A 85 -10.05 -13.67 4.17
N THR A 86 -8.95 -13.76 3.41
CA THR A 86 -8.60 -14.95 2.63
C THR A 86 -7.50 -15.72 3.33
N ASP A 87 -7.72 -17.01 3.56
CA ASP A 87 -6.67 -17.93 4.00
C ASP A 87 -5.62 -18.05 2.89
N LEU A 88 -4.39 -17.60 3.17
CA LEU A 88 -3.34 -17.56 2.15
C LEU A 88 -2.84 -18.96 1.78
N GLY A 89 -2.77 -19.93 2.69
CA GLY A 89 -2.31 -21.30 2.38
C GLY A 89 -1.00 -21.31 1.57
N ASP A 90 -0.95 -22.12 0.49
CA ASP A 90 0.11 -22.16 -0.54
C ASP A 90 0.06 -20.99 -1.57
N ASN A 91 -0.79 -19.99 -1.38
CA ASN A 91 -1.18 -19.06 -2.44
C ASN A 91 -0.43 -17.73 -2.41
N ALA A 92 -0.26 -17.13 -3.60
CA ALA A 92 0.13 -15.74 -3.75
C ALA A 92 -1.10 -14.89 -4.12
N MET A 93 -1.44 -13.87 -3.33
CA MET A 93 -2.45 -12.91 -3.76
C MET A 93 -1.76 -11.81 -4.56
N ILE A 94 -2.21 -11.57 -5.78
CA ILE A 94 -1.70 -10.48 -6.60
C ILE A 94 -2.84 -9.53 -6.94
N VAL A 95 -2.60 -8.26 -6.72
CA VAL A 95 -3.45 -7.19 -7.18
C VAL A 95 -2.63 -6.38 -8.16
N ALA A 96 -3.11 -6.19 -9.38
CA ALA A 96 -2.54 -5.15 -10.23
C ALA A 96 -3.64 -4.50 -11.06
N GLY A 97 -3.57 -3.17 -11.17
CA GLY A 97 -4.61 -2.40 -11.84
C GLY A 97 -4.20 -0.97 -12.17
N THR A 98 -4.93 -0.40 -13.13
CA THR A 98 -4.89 1.02 -13.53
C THR A 98 -6.32 1.50 -13.72
N ALA A 99 -6.54 2.80 -13.91
CA ALA A 99 -7.86 3.36 -14.23
C ALA A 99 -8.40 2.93 -15.60
N ALA A 100 -7.52 2.49 -16.52
CA ALA A 100 -7.95 2.00 -17.83
C ALA A 100 -8.80 0.75 -17.65
N LYS A 101 -9.99 0.72 -18.25
CA LYS A 101 -10.88 -0.44 -18.19
C LYS A 101 -10.19 -1.65 -18.83
N MET A 102 -10.00 -2.71 -18.04
CA MET A 102 -9.40 -3.97 -18.42
C MET A 102 -10.37 -5.10 -18.09
N ALA A 103 -10.57 -6.06 -18.98
CA ALA A 103 -11.60 -7.10 -18.78
C ALA A 103 -11.34 -8.08 -17.62
N ARG A 104 -10.31 -7.89 -16.78
CA ARG A 104 -9.86 -8.85 -15.74
C ARG A 104 -9.16 -8.17 -14.55
N HIS A 105 -9.84 -7.19 -13.94
CA HIS A 105 -9.30 -6.22 -12.98
C HIS A 105 -8.80 -6.75 -11.63
N PHE A 106 -8.86 -8.05 -11.36
CA PHE A 106 -8.43 -8.61 -10.09
C PHE A 106 -8.14 -10.10 -10.26
N GLN A 107 -6.91 -10.55 -10.02
CA GLN A 107 -6.54 -11.96 -10.17
C GLN A 107 -5.65 -12.42 -9.02
N SER A 108 -6.23 -13.17 -8.08
CA SER A 108 -5.45 -14.02 -7.19
C SER A 108 -4.87 -15.19 -7.99
N TYR A 109 -3.58 -15.48 -7.82
CA TYR A 109 -2.91 -16.60 -8.47
C TYR A 109 -2.37 -17.56 -7.42
N SER A 110 -2.89 -18.78 -7.36
CA SER A 110 -2.18 -19.86 -6.66
C SER A 110 -0.91 -20.21 -7.43
N THR A 111 0.27 -19.96 -6.86
CA THR A 111 1.53 -20.42 -7.45
C THR A 111 1.69 -21.92 -7.21
N PRO A 112 1.91 -22.76 -8.24
CA PRO A 112 2.34 -24.14 -8.02
C PRO A 112 3.77 -24.16 -7.46
N GLN A 113 4.10 -25.24 -6.72
CA GLN A 113 5.33 -25.60 -5.99
C GLN A 113 6.73 -25.25 -6.57
N ASN A 114 6.86 -24.65 -7.74
CA ASN A 114 8.14 -24.42 -8.42
C ASN A 114 8.53 -22.93 -8.50
N SER A 115 8.47 -22.20 -7.37
CA SER A 115 9.22 -20.95 -7.24
C SER A 115 10.71 -21.29 -7.08
N GLN A 116 11.42 -21.50 -8.19
CA GLN A 116 12.87 -21.69 -8.15
C GLN A 116 13.54 -20.35 -7.86
N SER A 117 13.95 -20.09 -6.62
CA SER A 117 14.96 -19.07 -6.34
C SER A 117 16.35 -19.70 -6.55
N SER A 118 16.95 -19.51 -7.72
CA SER A 118 18.42 -19.59 -7.84
C SER A 118 19.00 -18.19 -7.64
N ALA A 119 20.27 -18.09 -7.24
CA ALA A 119 20.99 -16.83 -7.12
C ALA A 119 21.08 -16.02 -8.44
N SER A 120 20.63 -16.60 -9.56
CA SER A 120 20.58 -16.01 -10.90
C SER A 120 19.15 -15.83 -11.45
N ASN A 121 18.11 -16.09 -10.66
CA ASN A 121 16.71 -16.01 -11.06
C ASN A 121 16.03 -14.74 -10.52
N PRO A 122 14.88 -14.32 -11.09
CA PRO A 122 14.10 -13.21 -10.57
C PRO A 122 13.89 -13.23 -9.07
N PHE A 123 14.07 -12.06 -8.46
CA PHE A 123 13.76 -11.81 -7.07
C PHE A 123 12.31 -12.20 -6.75
N PHE A 124 11.40 -11.95 -7.69
CA PHE A 124 10.00 -12.33 -7.61
C PHE A 124 9.46 -12.62 -9.02
N LYS A 125 8.80 -13.77 -9.20
CA LYS A 125 8.17 -14.15 -10.47
C LYS A 125 6.89 -14.89 -10.22
N VAL A 126 5.83 -14.49 -10.92
CA VAL A 126 4.54 -15.19 -10.90
C VAL A 126 4.14 -15.51 -12.32
N GLY A 127 4.12 -16.82 -12.61
CA GLY A 127 3.81 -17.34 -13.93
C GLY A 127 4.66 -16.68 -15.03
N LYS A 128 3.99 -16.18 -16.06
CA LYS A 128 4.57 -15.41 -17.17
C LYS A 128 4.20 -13.93 -17.10
N ASP A 129 3.32 -13.59 -16.17
CA ASP A 129 2.61 -12.32 -16.14
C ASP A 129 3.42 -11.28 -15.38
N ILE A 130 4.11 -11.68 -14.31
CA ILE A 130 4.80 -10.74 -13.41
C ILE A 130 6.22 -11.19 -13.14
N THR A 131 7.15 -10.25 -13.20
CA THR A 131 8.56 -10.47 -12.92
C THR A 131 9.17 -9.21 -12.30
N ILE A 132 9.86 -9.37 -11.18
CA ILE A 132 10.70 -8.36 -10.54
C ILE A 132 12.09 -8.98 -10.40
N GLU A 133 13.06 -8.38 -11.07
CA GLU A 133 14.45 -8.82 -11.18
C GLU A 133 15.38 -7.75 -10.65
N GLY A 134 16.60 -8.14 -10.26
CA GLY A 134 17.60 -7.21 -9.75
C GLY A 134 17.83 -7.33 -8.24
N ALA A 135 18.52 -6.35 -7.69
CA ALA A 135 18.92 -6.29 -6.30
C ALA A 135 18.99 -4.83 -5.87
N TYR A 136 18.78 -4.58 -4.58
CA TYR A 136 18.78 -3.22 -4.06
C TYR A 136 20.03 -2.44 -4.50
N PRO A 137 19.91 -1.19 -4.98
CA PRO A 137 18.67 -0.41 -5.11
C PRO A 137 17.95 -0.56 -6.46
N ASP A 138 18.48 -1.34 -7.39
CA ASP A 138 18.08 -1.36 -8.80
C ASP A 138 17.26 -2.60 -9.16
N TYR A 139 16.05 -2.37 -9.66
CA TYR A 139 15.11 -3.41 -10.05
C TYR A 139 14.60 -3.23 -11.47
N HIS A 140 14.29 -4.34 -12.12
CA HIS A 140 13.54 -4.40 -13.37
C HIS A 140 12.20 -5.07 -13.11
N VAL A 141 11.12 -4.39 -13.46
CA VAL A 141 9.75 -4.80 -13.18
C VAL A 141 9.00 -4.93 -14.49
N VAL A 142 8.44 -6.11 -14.71
CA VAL A 142 7.56 -6.37 -15.86
C VAL A 142 6.24 -6.94 -15.35
N VAL A 143 5.14 -6.26 -15.68
CA VAL A 143 3.78 -6.69 -15.39
C VAL A 143 2.99 -6.76 -16.70
N ARG A 144 2.40 -7.92 -16.98
CA ARG A 144 1.58 -8.19 -18.17
C ARG A 144 0.19 -8.58 -17.72
N GLN A 145 -0.81 -7.88 -18.21
CA GLN A 145 -2.21 -8.19 -17.98
C GLN A 145 -2.98 -7.91 -19.27
N SER A 146 -3.59 -8.93 -19.88
CA SER A 146 -4.42 -8.76 -21.09
C SER A 146 -3.77 -7.83 -22.14
N GLU A 147 -4.32 -6.62 -22.34
CA GLU A 147 -3.85 -5.62 -23.31
C GLU A 147 -2.84 -4.62 -22.75
N PHE A 148 -2.50 -4.71 -21.46
CA PHE A 148 -1.58 -3.82 -20.75
C PHE A 148 -0.26 -4.53 -20.45
N LYS A 149 0.85 -3.81 -20.65
CA LYS A 149 2.17 -4.22 -20.17
C LYS A 149 2.90 -3.01 -19.58
N LEU A 150 3.36 -3.16 -18.36
CA LEU A 150 4.34 -2.28 -17.74
C LEU A 150 5.72 -2.93 -17.82
N ASP A 151 6.73 -2.19 -18.27
CA ASP A 151 8.12 -2.63 -18.37
C ASP A 151 9.02 -1.47 -17.94
N ILE A 152 9.43 -1.48 -16.67
CA ILE A 152 10.12 -0.35 -16.04
C ILE A 152 11.34 -0.80 -15.26
N ARG A 153 12.36 0.05 -15.26
CA ARG A 153 13.45 0.02 -14.29
C ARG A 153 13.11 0.94 -13.15
N LEU A 154 13.40 0.49 -11.93
CA LEU A 154 13.10 1.20 -10.70
C LEU A 154 14.39 1.28 -9.87
N LYS A 155 14.66 2.46 -9.32
CA LYS A 155 15.77 2.70 -8.40
C LYS A 155 15.23 3.24 -7.07
N ASN A 156 15.44 2.47 -6.01
CA ASN A 156 15.07 2.86 -4.65
C ASN A 156 16.01 3.95 -4.12
N ALA A 157 15.47 4.93 -3.40
CA ALA A 157 16.25 5.82 -2.56
C ALA A 157 16.58 5.16 -1.21
N ASP A 158 17.63 5.66 -0.55
CA ASP A 158 18.14 5.10 0.71
C ASP A 158 17.31 5.45 1.96
N GLN A 159 16.31 6.33 1.82
CA GLN A 159 15.51 6.80 2.94
C GLN A 159 14.21 5.98 3.07
N VAL A 160 14.00 5.39 4.25
CA VAL A 160 12.85 4.53 4.55
C VAL A 160 11.72 5.30 5.23
N SER A 161 10.50 5.12 4.74
CA SER A 161 9.28 5.53 5.44
C SER A 161 8.64 4.34 6.14
N TRP A 162 8.94 4.17 7.42
CA TRP A 162 8.36 3.12 8.25
C TRP A 162 6.94 3.49 8.66
N PHE A 163 5.96 2.71 8.22
CA PHE A 163 4.59 2.80 8.73
C PHE A 163 4.49 2.11 10.09
N VAL A 164 5.08 0.92 10.17
CA VAL A 164 5.11 0.05 11.34
C VAL A 164 6.46 -0.65 11.39
N GLN A 165 7.07 -0.69 12.57
CA GLN A 165 8.28 -1.48 12.80
C GLN A 165 8.15 -2.23 14.12
N THR A 166 7.90 -3.54 14.07
CA THR A 166 7.71 -4.38 15.25
C THR A 166 8.37 -5.75 15.09
N PRO A 167 8.68 -6.46 16.17
CA PRO A 167 9.26 -7.81 16.08
C PRO A 167 8.42 -8.83 15.27
N MET A 168 7.11 -8.60 15.11
CA MET A 168 6.18 -9.53 14.47
C MET A 168 5.62 -9.01 13.15
N PHE A 169 5.66 -7.71 12.93
CA PHE A 169 5.10 -7.05 11.76
C PHE A 169 5.89 -5.79 11.41
N ASP A 170 6.44 -5.76 10.21
CA ASP A 170 7.14 -4.63 9.64
C ASP A 170 6.40 -4.18 8.38
N HIS A 171 6.27 -2.86 8.19
CA HIS A 171 5.70 -2.27 6.99
C HIS A 171 6.36 -0.94 6.70
N PHE A 172 6.97 -0.83 5.52
CA PHE A 172 7.63 0.38 5.06
C PHE A 172 7.43 0.65 3.56
N SER A 173 7.70 1.89 3.18
CA SER A 173 7.73 2.36 1.80
C SER A 173 9.05 3.07 1.50
N LEU A 174 9.57 2.85 0.30
CA LEU A 174 10.73 3.53 -0.26
C LEU A 174 10.29 4.46 -1.38
N LEU A 175 10.78 5.69 -1.32
CA LEU A 175 10.70 6.61 -2.45
C LEU A 175 11.58 6.06 -3.57
N SER A 176 11.03 5.92 -4.76
CA SER A 176 11.72 5.29 -5.88
C SER A 176 11.50 6.09 -7.15
N HIS A 177 12.52 6.12 -8.02
CA HIS A 177 12.39 6.66 -9.36
C HIS A 177 12.23 5.52 -10.36
N TYR A 178 11.34 5.68 -11.34
CA TYR A 178 11.17 4.71 -12.41
C TYR A 178 11.36 5.34 -13.79
N GLU A 179 11.77 4.51 -14.74
CA GLU A 179 11.77 4.82 -16.17
C GLU A 179 11.48 3.56 -16.99
N GLY A 180 10.81 3.71 -18.12
CA GLY A 180 10.55 2.60 -19.03
C GLY A 180 9.38 2.84 -19.94
N TYR A 181 8.57 1.80 -20.14
CA TYR A 181 7.50 1.80 -21.11
C TYR A 181 6.20 1.24 -20.53
N CYS A 182 5.11 1.88 -20.91
CA CYS A 182 3.76 1.36 -20.78
C CYS A 182 3.27 0.99 -22.17
N HIS A 183 2.75 -0.22 -22.33
CA HIS A 183 2.08 -0.65 -23.55
C HIS A 183 0.61 -0.87 -23.27
N TYR A 184 -0.24 -0.33 -24.13
CA TYR A 184 -1.68 -0.52 -24.04
C TYR A 184 -2.29 -0.53 -25.44
N GLN A 185 -3.09 -1.56 -25.76
CA GLN A 185 -3.80 -1.68 -27.05
C GLN A 185 -2.92 -1.51 -28.29
N GLY A 186 -1.66 -1.96 -28.20
CA GLY A 186 -0.67 -1.87 -29.28
C GLY A 186 0.17 -0.59 -29.27
N ASP A 187 -0.25 0.44 -28.53
CA ASP A 187 0.52 1.67 -28.37
C ASP A 187 1.58 1.50 -27.28
N MET A 188 2.77 2.05 -27.52
CA MET A 188 3.87 2.09 -26.56
C MET A 188 4.17 3.53 -26.18
N GLN A 189 4.15 3.82 -24.89
CA GLN A 189 4.45 5.13 -24.32
C GLN A 189 5.67 5.04 -23.41
N LYS A 190 6.64 5.93 -23.60
CA LYS A 190 7.74 6.12 -22.66
C LYS A 190 7.23 6.84 -21.42
N ILE A 191 7.55 6.30 -20.25
CA ILE A 191 7.11 6.80 -18.94
C ILE A 191 8.31 6.92 -18.00
N SER A 192 8.23 7.88 -17.07
CA SER A 192 9.22 8.07 -16.01
C SER A 192 8.64 8.98 -14.93
N GLY A 193 9.05 8.78 -13.68
CA GLY A 193 8.57 9.59 -12.56
C GLY A 193 8.90 8.96 -11.21
N LEU A 194 8.20 9.42 -10.18
CA LEU A 194 8.30 8.87 -8.84
C LEU A 194 7.28 7.75 -8.63
N CYS A 195 7.66 6.75 -7.85
CA CYS A 195 6.79 5.66 -7.42
C CYS A 195 7.14 5.26 -5.98
N ALA A 196 6.26 4.49 -5.36
CA ALA A 196 6.49 3.88 -4.06
C ALA A 196 6.81 2.40 -4.26
N PHE A 197 7.93 1.94 -3.71
CA PHE A 197 8.21 0.53 -3.50
C PHE A 197 7.87 0.19 -2.06
N GLU A 198 6.92 -0.71 -1.83
CA GLU A 198 6.43 -1.04 -0.51
C GLU A 198 6.75 -2.49 -0.14
N TYR A 199 7.06 -2.68 1.13
CA TYR A 199 7.32 -3.99 1.69
C TYR A 199 6.64 -4.11 3.05
N SER A 200 5.97 -5.23 3.28
CA SER A 200 5.60 -5.63 4.63
C SER A 200 5.89 -7.10 4.88
N PHE A 201 6.13 -7.44 6.14
CA PHE A 201 6.35 -8.80 6.58
C PHE A 201 5.62 -9.03 7.89
N CYS A 202 4.97 -10.19 8.01
CA CYS A 202 4.39 -10.64 9.25
C CYS A 202 4.91 -12.04 9.58
N THR A 203 5.38 -12.22 10.82
CA THR A 203 5.73 -13.54 11.33
C THR A 203 4.48 -14.37 11.56
N ALA A 204 4.52 -15.64 11.18
CA ALA A 204 3.43 -16.55 11.47
C ALA A 204 3.25 -16.76 12.97
N PHE A 205 1.99 -16.83 13.39
CA PHE A 205 1.62 -17.28 14.73
C PHE A 205 1.38 -18.80 14.72
N ASN A 206 1.77 -19.49 15.78
CA ASN A 206 1.36 -20.87 15.98
C ASN A 206 -0.18 -20.92 16.06
N SER A 207 -0.80 -21.86 15.36
CA SER A 207 -2.27 -22.06 15.30
C SER A 207 -2.92 -22.29 16.66
N SER A 208 -2.16 -22.71 17.66
CA SER A 208 -2.55 -22.88 19.06
C SER A 208 -2.59 -21.58 19.87
N SER A 209 -2.15 -20.45 19.31
CA SER A 209 -2.19 -19.16 19.98
C SER A 209 -3.60 -18.57 19.94
N HIS A 210 -4.11 -18.08 21.08
CA HIS A 210 -5.41 -17.38 21.17
C HIS A 210 -5.50 -16.11 20.30
N LEU A 211 -4.39 -15.66 19.72
CA LEU A 211 -4.28 -14.48 18.87
C LEU A 211 -4.73 -14.75 17.42
N SER A 212 -4.70 -16.01 16.95
CA SER A 212 -5.11 -16.36 15.58
C SER A 212 -6.58 -16.05 15.27
N ASN A 213 -7.44 -16.02 16.29
CA ASN A 213 -8.86 -15.72 16.13
C ASN A 213 -9.23 -14.25 16.37
N GLN A 214 -8.27 -13.38 16.73
CA GLN A 214 -8.56 -11.97 17.01
C GLN A 214 -8.31 -11.11 15.76
N LYS A 215 -9.38 -10.80 15.03
CA LYS A 215 -9.34 -9.86 13.90
C LYS A 215 -9.13 -8.43 14.41
N ILE A 216 -8.28 -7.66 13.73
CA ILE A 216 -8.10 -6.24 14.04
C ILE A 216 -9.42 -5.52 13.75
N PRO A 217 -9.92 -4.69 14.69
CA PRO A 217 -11.19 -4.00 14.53
C PRO A 217 -11.05 -2.77 13.62
N LEU A 218 -10.52 -2.97 12.41
CA LEU A 218 -10.42 -1.96 11.39
C LEU A 218 -11.81 -1.56 10.92
N ASP A 219 -12.19 -0.31 11.18
CA ASP A 219 -13.44 0.27 10.73
C ASP A 219 -13.25 1.31 9.61
N PHE A 220 -12.13 2.03 9.58
CA PHE A 220 -11.81 2.96 8.50
C PHE A 220 -10.30 3.01 8.24
N SER A 221 -9.89 3.01 6.97
CA SER A 221 -8.53 3.39 6.59
C SER A 221 -8.50 4.03 5.22
N THR A 222 -7.66 5.03 5.06
CA THR A 222 -7.33 5.56 3.76
C THR A 222 -5.84 5.84 3.65
N TYR A 223 -5.26 5.52 2.49
CA TYR A 223 -3.86 5.71 2.18
C TYR A 223 -3.71 6.37 0.82
N HIS A 224 -2.94 7.45 0.73
CA HIS A 224 -2.77 8.20 -0.51
C HIS A 224 -1.29 8.37 -0.82
N ILE A 225 -0.96 8.32 -2.11
CA ILE A 225 0.38 8.60 -2.64
C ILE A 225 0.26 9.69 -3.70
N ILE A 226 1.08 10.72 -3.59
CA ILE A 226 1.09 11.86 -4.50
C ILE A 226 2.55 12.21 -4.85
N SER A 227 2.86 12.29 -6.13
CA SER A 227 4.07 12.97 -6.62
C SER A 227 3.77 14.47 -6.66
N LEU A 228 4.37 15.26 -5.78
CA LEU A 228 4.20 16.72 -5.77
C LEU A 228 5.01 17.38 -6.87
N ASP A 229 6.18 16.81 -7.17
CA ASP A 229 7.05 17.18 -8.28
C ASP A 229 7.95 15.98 -8.65
N LYS A 230 8.94 16.20 -9.51
CA LYS A 230 9.88 15.15 -9.98
C LYS A 230 10.80 14.56 -8.89
N HIS A 231 10.88 15.18 -7.72
CA HIS A 231 11.74 14.77 -6.61
C HIS A 231 11.00 14.59 -5.29
N THR A 232 9.84 15.22 -5.12
CA THR A 232 9.08 15.25 -3.87
C THR A 232 7.83 14.38 -3.94
N GLN A 233 7.66 13.48 -2.98
CA GLN A 233 6.48 12.61 -2.86
C GLN A 233 5.85 12.73 -1.47
N LEU A 234 4.52 12.77 -1.44
CA LEU A 234 3.73 12.81 -0.23
C LEU A 234 2.97 11.50 -0.05
N LEU A 235 3.13 10.89 1.12
CA LEU A 235 2.30 9.78 1.59
C LEU A 235 1.37 10.27 2.70
N LEU A 236 0.10 9.87 2.65
CA LEU A 236 -0.90 10.28 3.64
C LEU A 236 -1.63 9.03 4.13
N ASN A 237 -1.78 8.87 5.44
CA ASN A 237 -2.55 7.77 6.01
C ASN A 237 -3.41 8.23 7.19
N GLU A 238 -4.66 7.81 7.17
CA GLU A 238 -5.56 7.88 8.32
C GLU A 238 -6.18 6.51 8.54
N THR A 239 -6.11 6.00 9.78
CA THR A 239 -6.68 4.69 10.15
C THR A 239 -7.41 4.80 11.47
N HIS A 240 -8.61 4.22 11.55
CA HIS A 240 -9.42 4.15 12.74
C HIS A 240 -9.57 2.70 13.18
N PHE A 241 -9.61 2.49 14.50
CA PHE A 241 -10.01 1.23 15.12
C PHE A 241 -11.17 1.48 16.08
N ASN A 242 -12.29 0.77 15.92
CA ASN A 242 -13.49 0.92 16.75
C ASN A 242 -13.95 2.39 16.91
N GLY A 243 -13.93 3.17 15.82
CA GLY A 243 -14.34 4.56 15.80
C GLY A 243 -13.32 5.55 16.38
N GLN A 244 -12.15 5.07 16.82
CA GLN A 244 -11.06 5.93 17.30
C GLN A 244 -10.01 6.09 16.22
N LYS A 245 -9.62 7.33 15.93
CA LYS A 245 -8.50 7.63 15.04
C LYS A 245 -7.19 7.19 15.70
N VAL A 246 -6.56 6.15 15.13
CA VAL A 246 -5.34 5.53 15.67
C VAL A 246 -4.08 5.92 14.90
N VAL A 247 -4.21 6.26 13.61
CA VAL A 247 -3.11 6.76 12.75
C VAL A 247 -3.61 7.98 11.98
N ASN A 248 -2.77 9.02 11.91
CA ASN A 248 -3.04 10.28 11.21
C ASN A 248 -1.72 10.92 10.75
N LYS A 249 -1.06 10.31 9.76
CA LYS A 249 0.33 10.60 9.39
C LYS A 249 0.46 11.12 7.98
N ALA A 250 1.48 11.95 7.77
CA ALA A 250 2.04 12.26 6.48
C ALA A 250 3.55 11.98 6.45
N PHE A 251 4.05 11.45 5.35
CA PHE A 251 5.47 11.45 5.02
C PHE A 251 5.71 12.32 3.81
N LEU A 252 6.42 13.42 3.99
CA LEU A 252 6.91 14.24 2.89
C LEU A 252 8.34 13.83 2.60
N ARG A 253 8.56 13.24 1.42
CA ARG A 253 9.77 12.53 1.05
C ARG A 253 10.41 13.24 -0.13
N ASN A 254 11.72 13.27 -0.18
CA ASN A 254 12.45 13.85 -1.30
C ASN A 254 13.64 12.97 -1.69
N LEU A 255 14.00 12.96 -2.98
CA LEU A 255 15.16 12.22 -3.49
C LEU A 255 16.51 12.85 -3.09
N GLU A 256 16.53 14.16 -2.89
CA GLU A 256 17.74 14.98 -2.68
C GLU A 256 17.81 15.59 -1.28
N SER A 257 16.70 15.65 -0.54
CA SER A 257 16.61 16.27 0.79
C SER A 257 15.99 15.36 1.85
N ASP A 258 15.91 15.89 3.08
CA ASP A 258 15.37 15.17 4.23
C ASP A 258 13.91 14.76 4.05
N HIS A 259 13.56 13.63 4.68
CA HIS A 259 12.19 13.17 4.84
C HIS A 259 11.58 13.80 6.09
N LEU A 260 10.39 14.36 5.96
CA LEU A 260 9.64 14.93 7.06
C LEU A 260 8.47 14.02 7.42
N ARG A 261 8.36 13.73 8.72
CA ARG A 261 7.15 13.15 9.30
C ARG A 261 6.26 14.28 9.80
N LEU A 262 5.02 14.26 9.35
CA LEU A 262 4.00 15.26 9.62
C LEU A 262 2.73 14.56 10.13
N THR A 263 1.79 15.35 10.62
CA THR A 263 0.44 14.87 10.94
C THR A 263 -0.51 15.20 9.81
N ALA A 264 -1.51 14.36 9.57
CA ALA A 264 -2.46 14.56 8.47
C ALA A 264 -3.88 14.27 8.92
N GLU A 265 -4.83 15.11 8.53
CA GLU A 265 -6.26 14.96 8.79
C GLU A 265 -7.01 14.81 7.47
N PHE A 266 -7.82 13.77 7.38
CA PHE A 266 -8.66 13.49 6.21
C PHE A 266 -10.13 13.79 6.50
N GLU A 267 -10.81 14.35 5.50
CA GLU A 267 -12.26 14.56 5.52
C GLU A 267 -12.86 14.29 4.15
N VAL A 268 -13.94 13.51 4.11
CA VAL A 268 -14.76 13.35 2.90
C VAL A 268 -15.74 14.53 2.84
N LEU A 269 -15.69 15.29 1.76
CA LEU A 269 -16.56 16.44 1.53
C LEU A 269 -17.87 16.03 0.83
N SER A 270 -17.80 15.04 -0.06
CA SER A 270 -18.96 14.43 -0.70
C SER A 270 -18.67 13.00 -1.13
N TYR A 271 -19.71 12.18 -1.19
CA TYR A 271 -19.63 10.80 -1.69
C TYR A 271 -20.07 10.69 -3.14
N GLN A 272 -19.66 9.62 -3.81
CA GLN A 272 -20.15 9.27 -5.14
C GLN A 272 -21.65 8.99 -5.08
N SER A 273 -22.36 9.32 -6.17
CA SER A 273 -23.82 9.15 -6.26
C SER A 273 -24.26 7.69 -6.23
N ARG A 274 -23.40 6.76 -6.67
CA ARG A 274 -23.67 5.32 -6.66
C ARG A 274 -22.90 4.67 -5.51
N LEU A 275 -23.62 3.88 -4.71
CA LEU A 275 -23.01 3.04 -3.69
C LEU A 275 -22.20 1.92 -4.35
N ALA A 276 -21.00 1.68 -3.82
CA ALA A 276 -20.18 0.56 -4.23
C ALA A 276 -20.60 -0.70 -3.47
N VAL A 277 -20.43 -1.86 -4.10
CA VAL A 277 -20.75 -3.16 -3.50
C VAL A 277 -19.48 -4.00 -3.55
N ALA A 278 -18.95 -4.33 -2.37
CA ALA A 278 -17.81 -5.23 -2.22
C ALA A 278 -18.18 -6.64 -2.71
N GLU A 279 -17.18 -7.48 -2.98
CA GLU A 279 -17.42 -8.87 -3.42
C GLU A 279 -18.21 -9.70 -2.41
N ASP A 280 -18.14 -9.36 -1.12
CA ASP A 280 -18.93 -9.99 -0.06
C ASP A 280 -20.32 -9.36 0.16
N GLY A 281 -20.75 -8.48 -0.75
CA GLY A 281 -22.06 -7.84 -0.75
C GLY A 281 -22.19 -6.62 0.16
N ARG A 282 -21.13 -6.23 0.89
CA ARG A 282 -21.16 -5.01 1.71
C ARG A 282 -21.31 -3.78 0.84
N ILE A 283 -22.14 -2.86 1.30
CA ILE A 283 -22.33 -1.54 0.70
C ILE A 283 -21.29 -0.58 1.28
N ILE A 284 -20.53 0.09 0.40
CA ILE A 284 -19.51 1.06 0.78
C ILE A 284 -19.80 2.40 0.09
N LYS A 285 -19.75 3.49 0.85
CA LYS A 285 -19.80 4.85 0.30
C LYS A 285 -18.39 5.26 -0.10
N LEU A 286 -18.17 5.52 -1.38
CA LEU A 286 -16.87 5.96 -1.88
C LEU A 286 -16.79 7.49 -1.94
N PRO A 287 -15.64 8.09 -1.63
CA PRO A 287 -15.48 9.54 -1.73
C PRO A 287 -15.59 9.97 -3.20
N TYR A 288 -16.24 11.12 -3.43
CA TYR A 288 -16.14 11.86 -4.68
C TYR A 288 -15.22 13.06 -4.49
N GLN A 289 -15.44 13.86 -3.45
CA GLN A 289 -14.57 14.96 -3.07
C GLN A 289 -14.11 14.80 -1.62
N PHE A 290 -12.86 15.16 -1.35
CA PHE A 290 -12.25 15.06 -0.04
C PHE A 290 -11.20 16.15 0.16
N GLN A 291 -10.74 16.31 1.40
CA GLN A 291 -9.60 17.15 1.72
C GLN A 291 -8.61 16.47 2.64
N TRP A 292 -7.34 16.88 2.49
CA TRP A 292 -6.27 16.60 3.43
C TRP A 292 -5.72 17.92 4.00
N ILE A 293 -5.56 17.97 5.32
CA ILE A 293 -4.82 19.03 6.01
C ILE A 293 -3.59 18.41 6.66
N VAL A 294 -2.41 18.81 6.20
CA VAL A 294 -1.12 18.33 6.72
C VAL A 294 -0.50 19.39 7.60
N LYS A 295 -0.11 19.01 8.82
CA LYS A 295 0.46 19.93 9.81
C LYS A 295 1.84 19.46 10.26
N ASN A 296 2.73 20.41 10.51
CA ASN A 296 4.01 20.15 11.15
C ASN A 296 3.85 19.83 12.65
N LEU A 297 4.96 19.55 13.32
CA LEU A 297 4.97 19.21 14.75
C LEU A 297 4.52 20.36 15.65
N GLU A 298 4.57 21.61 15.17
CA GLU A 298 4.08 22.81 15.85
C GLU A 298 2.58 23.05 15.61
N GLY A 299 1.94 22.21 14.80
CA GLY A 299 0.52 22.31 14.44
C GLY A 299 0.22 23.32 13.32
N GLN A 300 1.23 23.92 12.71
CA GLN A 300 1.05 24.82 11.56
C GLN A 300 0.75 24.01 10.30
N ILE A 301 -0.12 24.55 9.44
CA ILE A 301 -0.53 23.88 8.21
C ILE A 301 0.56 24.04 7.15
N GLU A 302 1.16 22.94 6.75
CA GLU A 302 2.18 22.86 5.70
C GLU A 302 1.57 22.65 4.32
N ILE A 303 0.55 21.79 4.24
CA ILE A 303 -0.12 21.41 2.99
C ILE A 303 -1.64 21.38 3.21
N ARG A 304 -2.38 21.95 2.26
CA ARG A 304 -3.83 21.70 2.10
C ARG A 304 -4.08 21.13 0.72
N LEU A 305 -4.79 20.03 0.62
CA LEU A 305 -5.19 19.41 -0.64
C LEU A 305 -6.70 19.22 -0.69
N ARG A 306 -7.28 19.44 -1.86
CA ARG A 306 -8.63 18.99 -2.21
C ARG A 306 -8.51 18.03 -3.38
N GLY A 307 -9.07 16.84 -3.23
CA GLY A 307 -9.06 15.83 -4.28
C GLY A 307 -10.47 15.56 -4.81
N GLU A 308 -10.55 15.27 -6.10
CA GLU A 308 -11.74 14.82 -6.79
C GLU A 308 -11.46 13.48 -7.49
N VAL A 309 -12.19 12.45 -7.09
CA VAL A 309 -12.08 11.10 -7.68
C VAL A 309 -12.67 11.11 -9.07
N ASP A 310 -11.81 10.97 -10.06
CA ASP A 310 -12.13 11.05 -11.49
C ASP A 310 -11.85 9.72 -12.24
N THR A 311 -11.50 8.66 -11.50
CA THR A 311 -11.27 7.32 -12.07
C THR A 311 -12.25 6.30 -11.49
N PRO A 312 -12.49 5.16 -12.18
CA PRO A 312 -13.18 4.03 -11.59
C PRO A 312 -12.44 3.52 -10.35
N MET A 313 -13.17 3.33 -9.25
CA MET A 313 -12.64 2.69 -8.04
C MET A 313 -12.70 1.18 -8.18
N LEU A 314 -11.55 0.51 -8.05
CA LEU A 314 -11.39 -0.93 -8.21
C LEU A 314 -11.38 -1.61 -6.84
N TYR A 315 -12.18 -2.66 -6.67
CA TYR A 315 -12.20 -3.42 -5.42
C TYR A 315 -11.03 -4.40 -5.34
N GLY A 316 -10.45 -4.55 -4.15
CA GLY A 316 -9.79 -5.80 -3.74
C GLY A 316 -8.44 -5.68 -3.01
N ILE A 317 -7.90 -4.47 -2.78
CA ILE A 317 -6.83 -4.36 -1.76
C ILE A 317 -7.47 -4.51 -0.37
N GLY A 318 -7.35 -5.72 0.19
CA GLY A 318 -8.02 -6.11 1.44
C GLY A 318 -9.55 -6.06 1.30
N ASP A 319 -10.21 -5.36 2.23
CA ASP A 319 -11.66 -5.11 2.22
C ASP A 319 -12.02 -3.78 1.50
N GLY A 320 -11.09 -3.22 0.70
CA GLY A 320 -11.15 -1.84 0.22
C GLY A 320 -11.19 -1.66 -1.29
N TYR A 321 -11.29 -0.40 -1.67
CA TYR A 321 -11.19 0.07 -3.04
C TYR A 321 -9.92 0.88 -3.26
N VAL A 322 -9.44 0.87 -4.50
CA VAL A 322 -8.33 1.70 -4.94
C VAL A 322 -8.74 2.53 -6.14
N GLY A 323 -8.12 3.69 -6.30
CA GLY A 323 -8.35 4.53 -7.48
C GLY A 323 -7.40 5.70 -7.56
N GLY A 324 -7.55 6.45 -8.65
CA GLY A 324 -6.89 7.72 -8.88
C GLY A 324 -7.84 8.91 -8.76
N TYR A 325 -7.27 10.07 -8.51
CA TYR A 325 -7.97 11.35 -8.42
C TYR A 325 -7.10 12.47 -8.98
N PHE A 326 -7.75 13.58 -9.35
CA PHE A 326 -7.08 14.86 -9.53
C PHE A 326 -7.10 15.64 -8.21
N TYR A 327 -6.08 16.46 -7.94
CA TYR A 327 -6.05 17.33 -6.78
C TYR A 327 -5.59 18.74 -7.12
N GLU A 328 -6.03 19.68 -6.29
CA GLU A 328 -5.53 21.05 -6.19
C GLU A 328 -5.19 21.35 -4.73
N GLY A 329 -4.26 22.27 -4.50
CA GLY A 329 -3.86 22.59 -3.14
C GLY A 329 -2.82 23.67 -3.02
N VAL A 330 -2.29 23.80 -1.81
CA VAL A 330 -1.22 24.73 -1.46
C VAL A 330 -0.17 24.00 -0.64
N TYR A 331 1.10 24.13 -1.03
CA TYR A 331 2.27 23.68 -0.27
C TYR A 331 3.29 24.82 -0.18
N LYS A 332 3.67 25.22 1.05
CA LYS A 332 4.59 26.36 1.29
C LYS A 332 4.22 27.60 0.47
N GLU A 333 2.95 27.99 0.56
CA GLU A 333 2.35 29.14 -0.15
C GLU A 333 2.29 29.03 -1.69
N ARG A 334 2.76 27.92 -2.27
CA ARG A 334 2.67 27.67 -3.71
C ARG A 334 1.43 26.85 -4.02
N VAL A 335 0.69 27.27 -5.04
CA VAL A 335 -0.38 26.46 -5.62
C VAL A 335 0.25 25.21 -6.24
N ILE A 336 -0.33 24.07 -5.93
CA ILE A 336 0.05 22.77 -6.46
C ILE A 336 -1.19 22.07 -7.00
N GLU A 337 -1.01 21.28 -8.05
CA GLU A 337 -2.06 20.45 -8.64
C GLU A 337 -1.42 19.21 -9.25
N GLY A 338 -2.21 18.17 -9.46
CA GLY A 338 -1.73 16.96 -10.10
C GLY A 338 -2.64 15.76 -9.86
N ARG A 339 -2.05 14.57 -9.89
CA ARG A 339 -2.76 13.32 -9.66
C ARG A 339 -2.26 12.59 -8.43
N GLY A 340 -3.16 11.83 -7.81
CA GLY A 340 -2.82 10.95 -6.72
C GLY A 340 -3.48 9.59 -6.84
N TYR A 341 -2.89 8.62 -6.17
CA TYR A 341 -3.46 7.31 -5.91
C TYR A 341 -4.08 7.28 -4.51
N MET A 342 -5.17 6.53 -4.35
CA MET A 342 -5.81 6.27 -3.06
C MET A 342 -6.13 4.79 -2.88
N GLU A 343 -6.03 4.34 -1.63
CA GLU A 343 -6.70 3.16 -1.08
C GLU A 343 -7.73 3.65 -0.06
N TYR A 344 -8.90 3.03 -0.06
CA TYR A 344 -10.04 3.45 0.75
C TYR A 344 -10.84 2.25 1.28
N ILE A 345 -10.88 2.12 2.59
CA ILE A 345 -11.68 1.15 3.34
C ILE A 345 -12.60 1.94 4.27
N ASP A 346 -13.90 1.74 4.12
CA ASP A 346 -14.87 2.23 5.10
C ASP A 346 -15.88 1.12 5.43
N ARG A 347 -15.79 0.63 6.67
CA ARG A 347 -16.67 -0.38 7.26
C ARG A 347 -17.60 0.23 8.29
N ARG A 348 -17.56 1.55 8.48
CA ARG A 348 -18.49 2.25 9.36
C ARG A 348 -19.84 2.24 8.67
N ILE A 349 -20.70 1.35 9.12
CA ILE A 349 -22.10 1.35 8.69
C ILE A 349 -22.68 2.67 9.20
N GLU A 350 -23.17 3.52 8.30
CA GLU A 350 -24.21 4.46 8.71
C GLU A 350 -25.36 3.60 9.19
N LYS A 351 -25.53 3.49 10.52
CA LYS A 351 -26.81 3.07 11.06
C LYS A 351 -27.82 4.00 10.42
N GLN A 352 -28.68 3.47 9.53
CA GLN A 352 -29.89 4.17 9.15
C GLN A 352 -30.58 4.52 10.46
N ALA A 353 -30.62 5.82 10.75
CA ALA A 353 -31.32 6.37 11.91
C ALA A 353 -32.82 6.15 11.75
#